data_AF-B9TG78-F1
#
_entry.id   AF-B9TG78-F1
#
_cell.length_a   1.000
_cell.length_b   1.000
_cell.length_c   1.000
_cell.angle_alpha   90.00
_cell.angle_beta   90.00
_cell.angle_gamma   90.00
#
_symmetry.space_group_name_H-M   'P 1'
#
loop_
_entity.id
_entity.type
_entity.pdbx_description
1 polymer ?
#
loop_
_entity_poly.entity_id
_entity_poly.type
_entity_poly.pdbx_seq_one_letter_code
_entity_poly.pdbx_strand_id
1 'polypeptide(L)'
;MTAHASKIAHLPNHQPRQPAHIITSDAEAISVAKQVASEIAKEAILRDQERRLPRKELDLFSSSGLWGITVPKEYGGAFVSNKTLAEVIATVAEADPSIGQIPQNHLYMVEGLRLDGTEFKKKYFYELVLQGVRF
;
A
#
# COMPACT_ATOMS: atom_id res chain seq x y z
N MET A 1 -17.69 34.40 -22.73
CA MET A 1 -17.68 34.08 -21.28
C MET A 1 -17.63 32.57 -21.12
N THR A 2 -16.43 32.09 -20.78
CA THR A 2 -16.08 30.87 -20.03
C THR A 2 -16.77 29.53 -20.35
N ALA A 3 -16.20 28.82 -21.34
CA ALA A 3 -16.11 27.36 -21.33
C ALA A 3 -15.01 26.94 -20.33
N HIS A 4 -15.36 26.32 -19.19
CA HIS A 4 -14.36 25.82 -18.22
C HIS A 4 -14.73 24.52 -17.50
N ALA A 5 -15.79 23.81 -17.89
CA ALA A 5 -16.23 22.59 -17.20
C ALA A 5 -15.81 21.28 -17.89
N SER A 6 -14.65 21.24 -18.56
CA SER A 6 -14.18 20.03 -19.26
C SER A 6 -12.68 19.84 -19.08
N LYS A 7 -12.27 19.55 -17.85
CA LYS A 7 -10.95 18.99 -17.48
C LYS A 7 -10.94 18.63 -15.99
N ILE A 8 -11.84 17.74 -15.55
CA ILE A 8 -11.47 16.88 -14.42
C ILE A 8 -10.51 15.85 -15.03
N ALA A 9 -9.25 16.26 -15.08
CA ALA A 9 -8.16 15.50 -15.64
C ALA A 9 -8.06 14.18 -14.86
N HIS A 10 -8.14 13.07 -15.62
CA HIS A 10 -7.59 11.75 -15.33
C HIS A 10 -6.91 11.64 -13.95
N LEU A 11 -7.69 11.31 -12.92
CA LEU A 11 -7.09 10.87 -11.66
C LEU A 11 -6.19 9.67 -12.02
N PRO A 12 -4.91 9.66 -11.63
CA PRO A 12 -4.06 8.52 -11.90
C PRO A 12 -4.74 7.28 -11.34
N ASN A 13 -5.09 6.34 -12.23
CA ASN A 13 -5.74 5.12 -11.82
C ASN A 13 -4.70 4.26 -11.08
N HIS A 14 -4.64 4.38 -9.75
CA HIS A 14 -3.79 3.56 -8.89
C HIS A 14 -4.39 2.18 -8.63
N GLN A 15 -5.35 1.75 -9.45
CA GLN A 15 -5.87 0.40 -9.42
C GLN A 15 -4.75 -0.58 -9.82
N PRO A 16 -4.52 -1.62 -9.01
CA PRO A 16 -3.56 -2.63 -9.36
C PRO A 16 -4.05 -3.39 -10.60
N ARG A 17 -3.10 -3.82 -11.44
CA ARG A 17 -3.39 -4.54 -12.69
C ARG A 17 -4.02 -5.92 -12.45
N GLN A 18 -3.86 -6.46 -11.25
CA GLN A 18 -4.48 -7.70 -10.77
C GLN A 18 -4.90 -7.51 -9.31
N PRO A 19 -5.94 -8.22 -8.83
CA PRO A 19 -6.30 -8.20 -7.43
C PRO A 19 -5.09 -8.56 -6.56
N ALA A 20 -4.86 -7.78 -5.50
CA ALA A 20 -3.77 -8.05 -4.58
C ALA A 20 -3.96 -9.38 -3.84
N HIS A 21 -2.84 -9.97 -3.42
CA HIS A 21 -2.86 -11.06 -2.45
C HIS A 21 -3.46 -10.58 -1.13
N ILE A 22 -4.29 -11.41 -0.49
CA ILE A 22 -4.85 -11.09 0.83
C ILE A 22 -3.98 -11.78 1.88
N ILE A 23 -3.20 -10.97 2.59
CA ILE A 23 -2.42 -11.42 3.75
C ILE A 23 -3.35 -11.64 4.93
N THR A 24 -3.16 -12.75 5.64
CA THR A 24 -4.05 -13.23 6.71
C THR A 24 -3.40 -13.30 8.09
N SER A 25 -2.08 -13.13 8.20
CA SER A 25 -1.35 -13.22 9.47
C SER A 25 -0.10 -12.37 9.55
N ASP A 26 0.37 -12.10 10.78
CA ASP A 26 1.62 -11.38 11.04
C ASP A 26 2.84 -12.07 10.40
N ALA A 27 2.94 -13.40 10.53
CA ALA A 27 4.06 -14.17 10.00
C ALA A 27 4.11 -14.10 8.47
N GLU A 28 2.94 -14.17 7.82
CA GLU A 28 2.81 -14.01 6.37
C GLU A 28 3.19 -12.59 5.93
N ALA A 29 2.75 -11.56 6.66
CA ALA A 29 3.12 -10.17 6.36
C ALA A 29 4.64 -9.96 6.36
N ILE A 30 5.34 -10.51 7.35
CA ILE A 30 6.81 -10.44 7.43
C ILE A 30 7.46 -11.21 6.28
N SER A 31 6.95 -12.41 5.96
CA SER A 31 7.45 -13.21 4.84
C SER A 31 7.32 -12.47 3.51
N VAL A 32 6.13 -11.90 3.23
CA VAL A 32 5.87 -11.13 2.01
C VAL A 32 6.73 -9.85 1.97
N ALA A 33 6.88 -9.14 3.10
CA ALA A 33 7.74 -7.97 3.17
C ALA A 33 9.19 -8.29 2.81
N LYS A 34 9.74 -9.42 3.28
CA LYS A 34 11.09 -9.87 2.93
C LYS A 34 11.23 -10.20 1.44
N GLN A 35 10.23 -10.83 0.84
CA GLN A 35 10.21 -11.11 -0.60
C GLN A 35 10.18 -9.82 -1.42
N VAL A 36 9.28 -8.89 -1.06
CA VAL A 36 9.16 -7.59 -1.73
C VAL A 36 10.45 -6.77 -1.58
N ALA A 37 11.03 -6.73 -0.38
CA ALA A 37 12.28 -6.04 -0.12
C ALA A 37 13.44 -6.61 -0.95
N SER A 38 13.54 -7.94 -1.07
CA SER A 38 14.55 -8.60 -1.90
C SER A 38 14.44 -8.22 -3.39
N GLU A 39 13.23 -8.00 -3.90
CA GLU A 39 13.03 -7.58 -5.29
C GLU A 39 13.34 -6.08 -5.48
N ILE A 40 12.91 -5.24 -4.54
CA ILE A 40 13.18 -3.79 -4.55
C ILE A 40 14.68 -3.50 -4.50
N ALA A 41 15.42 -4.21 -3.64
CA ALA A 41 16.85 -3.99 -3.42
C ALA A 41 17.69 -4.15 -4.70
N LYS A 42 17.23 -4.93 -5.68
CA LYS A 42 17.96 -5.19 -6.94
C LYS A 42 18.19 -3.92 -7.76
N GLU A 43 17.22 -3.00 -7.74
CA GLU A 43 17.24 -1.78 -8.57
C GLU A 43 17.37 -0.49 -7.74
N ALA A 44 17.32 -0.57 -6.40
CA ALA A 44 17.25 0.58 -5.51
C ALA A 44 18.34 1.63 -5.78
N ILE A 45 19.60 1.21 -5.89
CA ILE A 45 20.75 2.09 -6.15
C ILE A 45 20.63 2.77 -7.51
N LEU A 46 20.38 1.99 -8.57
CA LEU A 46 20.30 2.53 -9.93
C LEU A 46 19.12 3.49 -10.08
N ARG A 47 17.96 3.12 -9.51
CA ARG A 47 16.74 3.92 -9.51
C ARG A 47 16.96 5.27 -8.83
N ASP A 48 17.63 5.29 -7.68
CA ASP A 48 17.96 6.51 -6.95
C ASP A 48 18.93 7.40 -7.75
N GLN A 49 20.02 6.82 -8.25
CA GLN A 49 21.01 7.52 -9.08
C GLN A 49 20.38 8.16 -10.33
N GLU A 50 19.49 7.44 -11.01
CA GLU A 50 18.80 7.88 -12.22
C GLU A 50 17.56 8.73 -11.93
N ARG A 51 17.20 8.95 -10.66
CA ARG A 51 15.98 9.66 -10.23
C ARG A 51 14.69 9.12 -10.87
N ARG A 52 14.63 7.80 -11.04
CA ARG A 52 13.47 7.12 -11.62
C ARG A 52 12.32 7.09 -10.61
N LEU A 53 11.10 7.36 -11.09
CA LEU A 53 9.90 7.16 -10.27
C LEU A 53 9.71 5.66 -9.98
N PRO A 54 9.38 5.26 -8.73
CA PRO A 54 9.36 3.86 -8.31
C PRO A 54 8.06 3.14 -8.73
N ARG A 55 7.66 3.25 -10.00
CA ARG A 55 6.36 2.72 -10.46
C ARG A 55 6.29 1.20 -10.37
N LYS A 56 7.37 0.50 -10.72
CA LYS A 56 7.39 -0.98 -10.75
C LYS A 56 7.36 -1.55 -9.34
N GLU A 57 8.10 -0.94 -8.44
CA GLU A 57 8.22 -1.29 -7.04
C GLU A 57 6.89 -1.04 -6.31
N LEU A 58 6.23 0.07 -6.65
CA LEU A 58 4.90 0.38 -6.17
C LEU A 58 3.82 -0.56 -6.73
N ASP A 59 3.93 -1.01 -7.97
CA ASP A 59 3.04 -2.05 -8.52
C ASP A 59 3.24 -3.38 -7.79
N LEU A 60 4.51 -3.77 -7.53
CA LEU A 60 4.87 -4.96 -6.76
C LEU A 60 4.28 -4.90 -5.34
N PHE A 61 4.52 -3.81 -4.61
CA PHE A 61 3.98 -3.61 -3.27
C PHE A 61 2.44 -3.62 -3.28
N SER A 62 1.82 -3.12 -4.35
CA SER A 62 0.36 -3.15 -4.50
C SER A 62 -0.19 -4.55 -4.67
N SER A 63 0.44 -5.36 -5.53
CA SER A 63 0.04 -6.75 -5.74
C SER A 63 0.32 -7.67 -4.54
N SER A 64 1.26 -7.31 -3.66
CA SER A 64 1.69 -8.18 -2.56
C SER A 64 0.71 -8.24 -1.38
N GLY A 65 -0.23 -7.30 -1.29
CA GLY A 65 -1.17 -7.20 -0.18
C GLY A 65 -0.69 -6.37 1.01
N LEU A 66 0.55 -5.85 0.99
CA LEU A 66 1.13 -5.14 2.13
C LEU A 66 0.41 -3.83 2.48
N TRP A 67 -0.34 -3.21 1.55
CA TRP A 67 -1.18 -2.04 1.85
C TRP A 67 -2.36 -2.34 2.77
N GLY A 68 -2.79 -3.61 2.84
CA GLY A 68 -4.00 -4.03 3.55
C GLY A 68 -3.76 -4.73 4.88
N ILE A 69 -2.52 -4.84 5.35
CA ILE A 69 -2.19 -5.62 6.55
C ILE A 69 -2.82 -5.07 7.84
N THR A 70 -3.20 -3.79 7.86
CA THR A 70 -3.89 -3.14 8.99
C THR A 70 -5.42 -3.13 8.87
N VAL A 71 -5.98 -3.71 7.81
CA VAL A 71 -7.44 -3.83 7.65
C VAL A 71 -7.99 -4.78 8.73
N PRO A 72 -9.06 -4.41 9.48
CA PRO A 72 -9.60 -5.27 10.53
C PRO A 72 -10.15 -6.61 10.00
N LYS A 73 -10.09 -7.65 10.85
CA LYS A 73 -10.50 -9.02 10.50
C LYS A 73 -11.96 -9.13 10.07
N GLU A 74 -12.85 -8.34 10.67
CA GLU A 74 -14.28 -8.31 10.32
C GLU A 74 -14.54 -7.79 8.89
N TYR A 75 -13.54 -7.12 8.28
CA TYR A 75 -13.56 -6.68 6.88
C TYR A 75 -12.69 -7.56 5.97
N GLY A 76 -12.15 -8.69 6.46
CA GLY A 76 -11.38 -9.66 5.68
C GLY A 76 -9.87 -9.44 5.66
N GLY A 77 -9.32 -8.52 6.47
CA GLY A 77 -7.88 -8.28 6.57
C GLY A 77 -7.17 -9.06 7.69
N ALA A 78 -5.84 -9.00 7.73
CA ALA A 78 -5.02 -9.63 8.77
C ALA A 78 -5.12 -8.94 10.14
N PHE A 79 -5.31 -7.61 10.14
CA PHE A 79 -5.21 -6.76 11.31
C PHE A 79 -3.95 -7.05 12.15
N VAL A 80 -2.78 -6.92 11.51
CA VAL A 80 -1.49 -7.26 12.12
C VAL A 80 -1.18 -6.39 13.34
N SER A 81 -0.33 -6.88 14.23
CA SER A 81 0.13 -6.10 15.36
C SER A 81 0.96 -4.88 14.93
N ASN A 82 0.98 -3.82 15.76
CA ASN A 82 1.87 -2.67 15.53
C ASN A 82 3.36 -3.05 15.48
N LYS A 83 3.74 -4.10 16.22
CA LYS A 83 5.09 -4.68 16.15
C LYS A 83 5.38 -5.19 14.74
N THR A 84 4.48 -5.99 14.18
CA THR A 84 4.62 -6.51 12.81
C THR A 84 4.57 -5.40 11.78
N LEU A 85 3.68 -4.41 11.94
CA LEU A 85 3.65 -3.25 11.05
C LEU A 85 5.00 -2.52 11.02
N ALA A 86 5.60 -2.26 12.20
CA ALA A 86 6.90 -1.64 12.29
C ALA A 86 8.01 -2.49 11.63
N GLU A 87 7.99 -3.80 11.84
CA GLU A 87 8.95 -4.73 11.22
C GLU A 87 8.83 -4.78 9.69
N VAL A 88 7.60 -4.79 9.16
CA VAL A 88 7.33 -4.76 7.71
C VAL A 88 7.89 -3.47 7.10
N ILE A 89 7.60 -2.31 7.70
CA ILE A 89 8.08 -1.03 7.19
C ILE A 89 9.61 -0.93 7.29
N ALA A 90 10.20 -1.37 8.40
CA ALA A 90 11.66 -1.41 8.56
C ALA A 90 12.33 -2.29 7.50
N THR A 91 11.77 -3.48 7.24
CA THR A 91 12.29 -4.42 6.23
C THR A 91 12.28 -3.81 4.83
N VAL A 92 11.22 -3.10 4.46
CA VAL A 92 11.11 -2.44 3.15
C VAL A 92 12.04 -1.21 3.07
N ALA A 93 12.13 -0.44 4.15
CA ALA A 93 13.01 0.72 4.22
C ALA A 93 14.51 0.34 4.18
N GLU A 94 14.89 -0.83 4.70
CA GLU A 94 16.26 -1.35 4.59
C GLU A 94 16.64 -1.63 3.13
N ALA A 95 15.71 -2.15 2.33
CA ALA A 95 15.93 -2.34 0.90
C ALA A 95 15.92 -1.00 0.13
N ASP A 96 15.01 -0.10 0.48
CA ASP A 96 14.88 1.21 -0.14
C ASP A 96 14.16 2.21 0.77
N PRO A 97 14.87 3.19 1.37
CA PRO A 97 14.28 4.14 2.30
C PRO A 97 13.19 5.01 1.69
N SER A 98 13.31 5.32 0.38
CA SER A 98 12.29 6.12 -0.30
C SER A 98 10.99 5.35 -0.43
N ILE A 99 11.06 4.05 -0.75
CA ILE A 99 9.85 3.22 -0.86
C ILE A 99 9.26 2.93 0.52
N GLY A 100 10.09 2.67 1.54
CA GLY A 100 9.63 2.44 2.91
C GLY A 100 8.84 3.61 3.51
N GLN A 101 9.05 4.84 3.03
CA GLN A 101 8.31 6.02 3.50
C GLN A 101 6.90 6.11 2.88
N ILE A 102 6.73 5.73 1.61
CA ILE A 102 5.48 5.96 0.84
C ILE A 102 4.23 5.40 1.55
N PRO A 103 4.27 4.23 2.21
CA PRO A 103 3.10 3.69 2.92
C PRO A 103 2.52 4.54 4.04
N GLN A 104 3.29 5.48 4.61
CA GLN A 104 2.92 6.20 5.82
C GLN A 104 1.57 6.93 5.70
N ASN A 105 1.36 7.70 4.63
CA ASN A 105 0.13 8.49 4.46
C ASN A 105 -1.09 7.59 4.24
N HIS A 106 -0.93 6.53 3.46
CA HIS A 106 -1.98 5.53 3.27
C HIS A 106 -2.38 4.89 4.60
N LEU A 107 -1.40 4.41 5.37
CA LEU A 107 -1.64 3.75 6.65
C LEU A 107 -2.31 4.70 7.66
N TYR A 108 -1.90 5.97 7.70
CA TYR A 108 -2.56 7.00 8.49
C TYR A 108 -4.04 7.15 8.11
N MET A 109 -4.35 7.19 6.81
CA MET A 109 -5.72 7.32 6.33
C MET A 109 -6.59 6.08 6.60
N VAL A 110 -6.01 4.88 6.45
CA VAL A 110 -6.67 3.59 6.77
C VAL A 110 -7.01 3.51 8.27
N GLU A 111 -6.13 4.03 9.13
CA GLU A 111 -6.37 4.11 10.56
C GLU A 111 -7.43 5.18 10.90
N GLY A 112 -7.40 6.35 10.26
CA GLY A 112 -8.45 7.35 10.40
C GLY A 112 -9.83 6.81 9.99
N LEU A 113 -9.90 6.01 8.93
CA LEU A 113 -11.12 5.30 8.53
C LEU A 113 -11.58 4.31 9.61
N ARG A 114 -10.67 3.63 10.30
CA ARG A 114 -11.00 2.69 11.39
C ARG A 114 -11.66 3.40 12.56
N LEU A 115 -11.12 4.56 12.92
CA LEU A 115 -11.56 5.34 14.08
C LEU A 115 -12.87 6.09 13.80
N ASP A 116 -12.95 6.81 12.67
CA ASP A 116 -14.01 7.79 12.43
C ASP A 116 -14.91 7.44 11.23
N GLY A 117 -14.64 6.33 10.55
CA GLY A 117 -15.42 5.88 9.39
C GLY A 117 -16.81 5.35 9.79
N THR A 118 -17.83 5.77 9.04
CA THR A 118 -19.14 5.10 9.05
C THR A 118 -19.00 3.67 8.53
N GLU A 119 -19.85 2.74 8.96
CA GLU A 119 -19.86 1.35 8.48
C GLU A 119 -19.87 1.22 6.96
N PHE A 120 -20.65 2.06 6.26
CA PHE A 120 -20.66 2.08 4.80
C PHE A 120 -19.28 2.40 4.21
N LYS A 121 -18.64 3.48 4.68
CA LYS A 121 -17.29 3.88 4.26
C LYS A 121 -16.25 2.80 4.59
N LYS A 122 -16.32 2.20 5.78
CA LYS A 122 -15.40 1.13 6.19
C LYS A 122 -15.47 -0.05 5.22
N LYS A 123 -16.67 -0.58 4.97
CA LYS A 123 -16.87 -1.70 4.01
C LYS A 123 -16.32 -1.36 2.62
N TYR A 124 -16.72 -0.20 2.08
CA TYR A 124 -16.33 0.20 0.73
C TYR A 124 -14.82 0.40 0.59
N PHE A 125 -14.21 1.19 1.47
CA PHE A 125 -12.79 1.53 1.33
C PHE A 125 -11.88 0.38 1.75
N TYR A 126 -12.22 -0.45 2.74
CA TYR A 126 -11.42 -1.62 3.08
C TYR A 126 -11.42 -2.67 1.97
N GLU A 127 -12.53 -2.85 1.24
CA GLU A 127 -12.55 -3.69 0.05
C GLU A 127 -11.56 -3.20 -1.00
N LEU A 128 -11.51 -1.89 -1.26
CA LEU A 128 -10.53 -1.29 -2.18
C LEU A 128 -9.09 -1.50 -1.70
N VAL A 129 -8.81 -1.29 -0.41
CA VAL A 129 -7.47 -1.52 0.17
C VAL A 129 -7.05 -2.97 0.00
N LEU A 130 -7.94 -3.93 0.30
CA LEU A 130 -7.67 -5.37 0.14
C LEU A 130 -7.49 -5.79 -1.31
N GLN A 131 -8.09 -5.07 -2.26
CA GLN A 131 -7.83 -5.25 -3.68
C GLN A 131 -6.47 -4.67 -4.12
N GLY A 132 -5.75 -3.96 -3.25
CA GLY A 132 -4.45 -3.34 -3.51
C GLY A 132 -4.51 -1.88 -3.95
N VAL A 133 -5.68 -1.23 -3.82
CA VAL A 133 -5.81 0.20 -4.07
C VAL A 133 -5.16 0.97 -2.91
N ARG A 134 -4.37 1.98 -3.28
CA ARG A 134 -3.77 2.94 -2.35
C ARG A 134 -4.31 4.34 -2.58
N PHE A 135 -4.25 5.17 -1.54
CA PHE A 135 -4.78 6.53 -1.53
C PHE A 135 -3.72 7.57 -1.17
#